data_AF-A0A382JTF9-F1
#
_entry.id   AF-A0A382JTF9-F1
#
_cell.length_a   1.000
_cell.length_b   1.000
_cell.length_c   1.000
_cell.angle_alpha   90.00
_cell.angle_beta   90.00
_cell.angle_gamma   90.00
#
_symmetry.space_group_name_H-M   'P 1'
#
loop_
_entity.id
_entity.type
_entity.pdbx_description
1 polymer ?
#
loop_
_entity_poly.entity_id
_entity_poly.type
_entity_poly.pdbx_seq_one_letter_code
_entity_poly.pdbx_strand_id
1 'polypeptide(L)'
;MPNGVHQDTPFLNLTDAQILSQRFNSKVFSSIDYFVDREGSYVNLKPKNERVIKGQLLEISTGTVTIQHKGGVRTFKNENIEYLESEDKIKDPILKPFIAWDIKTERSGDVNGELVYKSTNFSWSTV
;
A
#
# COMPACT_ATOMS: atom_id res chain seq x y z
N MET A 1 -9.17 -1.65 -10.61
CA MET A 1 -8.34 -1.09 -11.70
C MET A 1 -7.30 -2.12 -12.07
N PRO A 2 -6.94 -2.28 -13.36
CA PRO A 2 -5.84 -3.14 -13.76
C PRO A 2 -4.54 -2.72 -13.05
N ASN A 3 -3.69 -3.68 -12.70
CA ASN A 3 -2.34 -3.38 -12.19
C ASN A 3 -1.53 -2.66 -13.28
N GLY A 4 -0.94 -1.52 -12.94
CA GLY A 4 0.00 -0.82 -13.84
C GLY A 4 -0.57 0.37 -14.61
N VAL A 5 -1.61 1.02 -14.11
CA VAL A 5 -2.01 2.36 -14.61
C VAL A 5 -0.86 3.34 -14.36
N HIS A 6 -0.43 4.04 -15.41
CA HIS A 6 0.61 5.05 -15.30
C HIS A 6 0.03 6.30 -14.64
N GLN A 7 0.63 6.73 -13.51
CA GLN A 7 0.07 7.74 -12.60
C GLN A 7 -0.37 9.06 -13.28
N ASP A 8 0.39 9.52 -14.29
CA ASP A 8 0.14 10.81 -14.96
C ASP A 8 -0.81 10.73 -16.17
N THR A 9 -1.37 9.55 -16.44
CA THR A 9 -2.15 9.30 -17.66
C THR A 9 -3.67 9.22 -17.51
N PRO A 10 -4.26 9.06 -16.32
CA PRO A 10 -5.71 9.13 -16.21
C PRO A 10 -6.16 10.55 -16.53
N PHE A 11 -7.07 10.66 -17.49
CA PHE A 11 -7.72 11.88 -17.85
C PHE A 11 -9.21 11.59 -17.94
N LEU A 12 -9.98 12.23 -17.06
CA LEU A 12 -11.44 12.19 -17.10
C LEU A 12 -11.92 13.45 -17.80
N ASN A 13 -12.76 13.29 -18.82
CA ASN A 13 -13.48 14.38 -19.44
C ASN A 13 -14.97 14.23 -19.14
N LEU A 14 -15.64 15.30 -18.74
CA LEU A 14 -17.05 15.27 -18.36
C LEU A 14 -17.85 16.29 -19.17
N THR A 15 -19.09 15.93 -19.51
CA THR A 15 -20.06 16.84 -20.11
C THR A 15 -20.88 17.53 -19.03
N ASP A 16 -20.99 18.86 -19.07
CA ASP A 16 -21.79 19.69 -18.15
C ASP A 16 -21.44 19.53 -16.65
N ALA A 17 -20.21 19.10 -16.35
CA ALA A 17 -19.69 18.98 -15.00
C ALA A 17 -18.24 19.50 -14.93
N GLN A 18 -17.85 20.03 -13.77
CA GLN A 18 -16.52 20.54 -13.51
C GLN A 18 -15.73 19.54 -12.64
N ILE A 19 -14.53 19.20 -13.07
CA ILE A 19 -13.57 18.44 -12.24
C ILE A 19 -12.82 19.44 -11.37
N LEU A 20 -13.00 19.32 -10.05
CA LEU A 20 -12.30 20.15 -9.06
C LEU A 20 -10.92 19.58 -8.73
N SER A 21 -10.82 18.26 -8.63
CA SER A 21 -9.57 17.57 -8.33
C SER A 21 -9.54 16.17 -8.95
N GLN A 22 -8.33 15.69 -9.21
CA GLN A 22 -8.05 14.30 -9.53
C GLN A 22 -6.93 13.81 -8.61
N ARG A 23 -7.11 12.63 -8.01
CA ARG A 23 -6.06 11.96 -7.22
C ARG A 23 -5.89 10.52 -7.68
N PHE A 24 -4.65 10.13 -7.95
CA PHE A 24 -4.26 8.73 -8.06
C PHE A 24 -3.61 8.31 -6.75
N ASN A 25 -4.18 7.30 -6.10
CA ASN A 25 -3.59 6.71 -4.90
C ASN A 25 -2.96 5.36 -5.26
N SER A 26 -1.63 5.34 -5.37
CA SER A 26 -0.81 4.14 -5.55
C SER A 26 -0.23 3.59 -4.25
N LYS A 27 -0.37 4.32 -3.13
CA LYS A 27 0.16 3.90 -1.83
C LYS A 27 -0.77 2.87 -1.20
N VAL A 28 -0.68 1.66 -1.74
CA VAL A 28 -1.33 0.48 -1.17
C VAL A 28 -0.59 0.03 0.08
N PHE A 29 -1.30 -0.69 0.95
CA PHE A 29 -0.68 -1.31 2.11
C PHE A 29 0.49 -2.22 1.70
N SER A 30 1.64 -1.98 2.32
CA SER A 30 2.86 -2.78 2.24
C SER A 30 3.29 -3.09 3.66
N SER A 31 3.54 -4.37 3.97
CA SER A 31 4.00 -4.75 5.31
C SER A 31 5.36 -4.12 5.63
N ILE A 32 6.24 -3.98 4.63
CA ILE A 32 7.53 -3.31 4.80
C ILE A 32 7.30 -1.85 5.19
N ASP A 33 6.58 -1.08 4.38
CA ASP A 33 6.32 0.34 4.64
C ASP A 33 5.65 0.53 6.02
N TYR A 34 4.70 -0.35 6.35
CA TYR A 34 4.02 -0.34 7.63
C TYR A 34 4.97 -0.50 8.82
N PHE A 35 5.95 -1.41 8.74
CA PHE A 35 6.90 -1.65 9.81
C PHE A 35 8.08 -0.68 9.78
N VAL A 36 8.47 -0.15 8.61
CA VAL A 36 9.46 0.95 8.50
C VAL A 36 8.96 2.18 9.27
N ASP A 37 7.68 2.53 9.12
CA ASP A 37 7.04 3.62 9.89
C ASP A 37 6.97 3.35 11.41
N ARG A 38 7.39 2.15 11.86
CA ARG A 38 7.39 1.69 13.25
C ARG A 38 8.78 1.36 13.78
N GLU A 39 9.84 1.70 13.05
CA GLU A 39 11.18 1.66 13.61
C GLU A 39 11.23 2.47 14.92
N GLY A 40 11.90 1.93 15.92
CA GLY A 40 11.90 2.42 17.29
C GLY A 40 10.72 1.96 18.15
N SER A 41 9.71 1.29 17.61
CA SER A 41 8.57 0.76 18.39
C SER A 41 8.80 -0.68 18.84
N TYR A 42 8.09 -1.11 19.89
CA TYR A 42 8.11 -2.51 20.31
C TYR A 42 7.26 -3.39 19.40
N VAL A 43 7.82 -4.52 19.00
CA VAL A 43 7.19 -5.55 18.16
C VAL A 43 7.40 -6.94 18.75
N ASN A 44 6.55 -7.87 18.37
CA ASN A 44 6.71 -9.30 18.65
C ASN A 44 7.21 -9.99 17.37
N LEU A 45 8.39 -10.60 17.42
CA LEU A 45 8.96 -11.37 16.34
C LEU A 45 8.98 -12.85 16.73
N LYS A 46 8.43 -13.72 15.88
CA LYS A 46 8.46 -15.17 16.07
C LYS A 46 9.37 -15.81 15.03
N PRO A 47 10.57 -16.27 15.41
CA PRO A 47 11.39 -17.11 14.54
C PRO A 47 10.79 -18.51 14.42
N LYS A 48 11.04 -19.20 13.30
CA LYS A 48 10.54 -20.57 13.04
C LYS A 48 10.85 -21.58 14.13
N ASN A 49 12.03 -21.48 14.74
CA ASN A 49 12.54 -22.50 15.68
C ASN A 49 12.71 -21.96 17.12
N GLU A 50 12.23 -20.76 17.40
CA GLU A 50 12.40 -20.11 18.72
C GLU A 50 11.06 -19.63 19.27
N ARG A 51 11.04 -19.24 20.55
CA ARG A 51 9.87 -18.56 21.13
C ARG A 51 9.75 -17.13 20.60
N VAL A 52 8.59 -16.52 20.78
CA VAL A 52 8.36 -15.11 20.46
C VAL A 52 9.36 -14.24 21.22
N ILE A 53 9.97 -13.30 20.52
CA ILE A 53 10.90 -12.31 21.06
C ILE A 53 10.20 -10.96 20.97
N LYS A 54 9.98 -10.33 22.14
CA LYS A 54 9.53 -8.95 22.22
C LYS A 54 10.75 -8.03 22.26
N GLY A 55 10.78 -7.03 21.40
CA GLY A 55 11.91 -6.11 21.32
C GLY A 55 11.56 -4.85 20.51
N GLN A 56 12.45 -3.87 20.56
CA GLN A 56 12.36 -2.67 19.74
C GLN A 56 12.78 -3.00 18.31
N LEU A 57 11.95 -2.66 17.32
CA LEU A 57 12.31 -2.76 15.92
C LEU A 57 13.37 -1.72 15.59
N LEU A 58 14.54 -2.14 15.10
CA LEU A 58 15.60 -1.22 14.68
C LEU A 58 15.63 -1.01 13.18
N GLU A 59 15.29 -2.05 12.41
CA GLU A 59 15.35 -2.02 10.95
C GLU A 59 14.44 -3.11 10.38
N ILE A 60 13.80 -2.84 9.25
CA ILE A 60 13.20 -3.85 8.38
C ILE A 60 13.54 -3.60 6.91
N SER A 61 13.82 -4.69 6.19
CA SER A 61 14.01 -4.70 4.75
C SER A 61 13.32 -5.89 4.10
N THR A 62 13.45 -6.01 2.78
CA THR A 62 12.96 -7.19 2.04
C THR A 62 13.67 -8.49 2.44
N GLY A 63 14.89 -8.41 3.00
CA GLY A 63 15.70 -9.58 3.35
C GLY A 63 15.81 -9.85 4.85
N THR A 64 15.70 -8.82 5.70
CA THR A 64 16.03 -8.91 7.12
C THR A 64 15.13 -8.08 8.02
N VAL A 65 15.03 -8.50 9.28
CA VAL A 65 14.46 -7.71 10.39
C VAL A 65 15.48 -7.68 11.54
N THR A 66 15.78 -6.48 12.04
CA THR A 66 16.66 -6.29 13.20
C THR A 66 15.86 -5.83 14.41
N ILE A 67 15.98 -6.54 15.53
CA ILE A 67 15.34 -6.18 16.81
C ILE A 67 16.37 -6.03 17.94
N GLN A 68 16.16 -5.05 18.81
CA GLN A 68 16.85 -4.92 20.09
C GLN A 68 15.98 -5.50 21.19
N HIS A 69 16.49 -6.49 21.91
CA HIS A 69 15.84 -7.07 23.09
C HIS A 69 16.79 -7.06 24.29
N LYS A 70 16.33 -7.57 25.44
CA LYS A 70 17.11 -7.56 26.69
C LYS A 70 18.51 -8.20 26.58
N GLY A 71 18.69 -9.13 25.65
CA GLY A 71 19.96 -9.83 25.41
C GLY A 71 20.82 -9.20 24.31
N GLY A 72 20.47 -8.02 23.81
CA GLY A 72 21.22 -7.30 22.77
C GLY A 72 20.46 -7.15 21.46
N VAL A 73 21.21 -6.85 20.40
CA VAL A 73 20.69 -6.67 19.04
C VAL A 73 20.77 -7.99 18.27
N ARG A 74 19.71 -8.38 17.57
CA ARG A 74 19.69 -9.55 16.69
C ARG A 74 19.06 -9.21 15.35
N THR A 75 19.67 -9.70 14.28
CA THR A 75 19.15 -9.62 12.92
C THR A 75 18.71 -11.00 12.47
N PHE A 76 17.50 -11.08 11.93
CA PHE A 76 16.90 -12.30 11.39
C PHE A 76 16.76 -12.16 9.88
N LYS A 77 17.08 -13.21 9.13
CA LYS A 77 16.65 -13.32 7.73
C LYS A 77 15.14 -13.53 7.69
N ASN A 78 14.45 -12.86 6.77
CA ASN A 78 12.98 -12.94 6.63
C ASN A 78 12.50 -14.38 6.42
N GLU A 79 13.26 -15.20 5.69
CA GLU A 79 12.98 -16.63 5.48
C GLU A 79 12.92 -17.46 6.77
N ASN A 80 13.48 -16.96 7.88
CA ASN A 80 13.53 -17.64 9.18
C ASN A 80 12.52 -17.10 10.20
N ILE A 81 11.67 -16.15 9.79
CA ILE A 81 10.63 -15.54 10.62
C ILE A 81 9.28 -16.16 10.23
N GLU A 82 8.48 -16.56 11.21
CA GLU A 82 7.08 -16.97 10.99
C GLU A 82 6.17 -15.75 10.89
N TYR A 83 6.31 -14.81 11.84
CA TYR A 83 5.59 -13.54 11.80
C TYR A 83 6.35 -12.42 12.52
N LEU A 84 5.98 -11.20 12.13
CA LEU A 84 6.27 -9.97 12.82
C LEU A 84 4.93 -9.29 13.14
N GLU A 85 4.72 -8.92 14.40
CA GLU A 85 3.46 -8.39 14.89
C GLU A 85 3.68 -7.09 15.67
N SER A 86 2.81 -6.12 15.41
CA SER A 86 2.57 -4.93 16.24
C SER A 86 1.13 -4.95 16.75
N GLU A 87 0.85 -4.31 17.88
CA GLU A 87 -0.49 -4.28 18.46
C GLU A 87 -1.48 -3.35 17.73
N ASP A 88 -1.00 -2.50 16.80
CA ASP A 88 -1.85 -1.54 16.10
C ASP A 88 -2.86 -2.20 15.17
N LYS A 89 -4.01 -1.54 15.01
CA LYS A 89 -5.04 -1.90 14.04
C LYS A 89 -5.14 -0.85 12.95
N ILE A 90 -5.02 -1.27 11.70
CA ILE A 90 -5.19 -0.39 10.54
C ILE A 90 -6.69 -0.25 10.27
N LYS A 91 -7.19 0.98 10.33
CA LYS A 91 -8.56 1.31 9.89
C LYS A 91 -8.52 1.66 8.41
N ASP A 92 -9.49 1.15 7.65
CA ASP A 92 -9.71 1.45 6.23
C ASP A 92 -8.44 1.32 5.36
N PRO A 93 -7.77 0.15 5.33
CA PRO A 93 -6.54 -0.03 4.56
C PRO A 93 -6.81 0.12 3.06
N ILE A 94 -5.92 0.85 2.38
CA ILE A 94 -5.94 0.96 0.92
C ILE A 94 -5.28 -0.28 0.34
N LEU A 95 -6.09 -1.25 -0.08
CA LEU A 95 -5.60 -2.56 -0.56
C LEU A 95 -5.37 -2.62 -2.06
N LYS A 96 -5.90 -1.63 -2.80
CA LYS A 96 -5.80 -1.56 -4.27
C LYS A 96 -5.59 -0.12 -4.69
N PRO A 97 -4.76 0.13 -5.72
CA PRO A 97 -4.65 1.48 -6.27
C PRO A 97 -6.00 1.94 -6.82
N PHE A 98 -6.30 3.22 -6.65
CA PHE A 98 -7.52 3.81 -7.18
C PHE A 98 -7.27 5.22 -7.71
N ILE A 99 -8.15 5.65 -8.60
CA ILE A 99 -8.24 7.04 -9.04
C ILE A 99 -9.58 7.57 -8.53
N ALA A 100 -9.56 8.78 -8.00
CA ALA A 100 -10.74 9.46 -7.54
C ALA A 100 -10.76 10.89 -8.08
N TRP A 101 -11.97 11.40 -8.30
CA TRP A 101 -12.21 12.75 -8.76
C TRP A 101 -13.21 13.43 -7.84
N ASP A 102 -12.97 14.70 -7.56
CA ASP A 102 -13.98 15.57 -6.97
C ASP A 102 -14.69 16.32 -8.11
N ILE A 103 -16.00 16.12 -8.25
CA ILE A 103 -16.79 16.64 -9.37
C ILE A 103 -17.87 17.57 -8.82
N LYS A 104 -18.03 18.73 -9.46
CA LYS A 104 -19.12 19.68 -9.23
C LYS A 104 -20.07 19.68 -10.42
N THR A 105 -21.37 19.62 -10.16
CA THR A 105 -22.42 19.76 -11.18
C THR A 105 -23.37 20.89 -10.77
N GLU A 106 -23.86 21.64 -11.76
CA GLU A 106 -24.85 22.71 -11.54
C GLU A 106 -26.29 22.20 -11.77
N ARG A 107 -26.45 20.97 -12.29
CA ARG A 107 -27.74 20.36 -12.60
C ARG A 107 -27.84 18.96 -11.98
N SER A 108 -29.04 18.61 -11.55
CA SER A 108 -29.40 17.26 -11.10
C SER A 108 -29.54 16.34 -12.31
N GLY A 109 -28.97 15.13 -12.24
CA GLY A 109 -29.08 14.12 -13.30
C GLY A 109 -27.79 13.34 -13.50
N ASP A 110 -27.78 12.52 -14.56
CA ASP A 110 -26.62 11.71 -14.92
C ASP A 110 -25.49 12.58 -15.49
N VAL A 111 -24.27 12.31 -15.04
CA VAL A 111 -23.05 12.91 -15.60
C VAL A 111 -22.41 11.91 -16.55
N ASN A 112 -22.24 12.32 -17.80
CA ASN A 112 -21.57 11.53 -18.82
C ASN A 112 -20.13 11.99 -19.00
N GLY A 113 -19.23 11.05 -19.32
CA GLY A 113 -17.84 11.37 -19.53
C GLY A 113 -17.01 10.23 -20.12
N GLU A 114 -15.78 10.56 -20.49
CA GLU A 114 -14.79 9.64 -21.04
C GLU A 114 -13.59 9.57 -20.10
N LEU A 115 -13.19 8.35 -19.74
CA LEU A 115 -11.97 8.09 -18.98
C LEU A 115 -10.92 7.46 -19.88
N VAL A 116 -9.82 8.17 -20.10
CA VAL A 116 -8.64 7.69 -20.83
C VAL A 116 -7.51 7.45 -19.84
N TYR A 117 -6.81 6.33 -19.95
CA TYR A 117 -5.61 6.04 -19.14
C TYR A 117 -4.67 5.09 -19.89
N LYS A 118 -3.37 5.13 -19.56
CA LYS A 118 -2.41 4.12 -20.00
C LYS A 118 -2.25 3.08 -18.89
N SER A 119 -2.29 1.79 -19.25
CA SER A 119 -1.98 0.71 -18.31
C SER A 119 -1.10 -0.35 -18.97
N THR A 120 -0.28 -1.01 -18.17
CA THR A 120 0.50 -2.18 -18.58
C THR A 120 -0.30 -3.48 -18.35
N ASN A 121 0.24 -4.61 -18.82
CA ASN A 121 -0.29 -5.97 -18.59
C ASN A 121 -1.62 -6.33 -19.28
N PHE A 122 -1.96 -5.67 -20.39
CA PHE A 122 -2.97 -6.19 -21.29
C PHE A 122 -2.38 -7.31 -22.15
N SER A 123 -2.89 -8.54 -22.04
CA SER A 123 -2.63 -9.59 -23.03
C SER A 123 -3.71 -9.53 -24.11
N TRP A 124 -3.31 -9.20 -25.34
CA TRP A 124 -4.17 -9.30 -26.50
C TRP A 124 -3.85 -10.58 -27.25
N SER A 125 -4.78 -11.54 -27.24
CA SER A 125 -4.76 -12.66 -28.19
C SER A 125 -5.59 -12.26 -29.40
N THR A 126 -4.94 -12.02 -30.53
CA THR A 126 -5.63 -11.86 -31.82
C THR A 126 -6.08 -13.24 -32.31
N VAL A 127 -7.36 -13.36 -32.69
CA VAL A 127 -7.90 -14.51 -33.43
C VAL A 127 -7.59 -14.40 -34.91
#